data_AF-A0A8J7Q522-F1
#
_entry.id   AF-A0A8J7Q522-F1
#
_cell.length_a   1.000
_cell.length_b   1.000
_cell.length_c   1.000
_cell.angle_alpha   90.00
_cell.angle_beta   90.00
_cell.angle_gamma   90.00
#
_symmetry.space_group_name_H-M   'P 1'
#
loop_
_entity.id
_entity.type
_entity.pdbx_description
1 polymer ?
#
loop_
_entity_poly.entity_id
_entity_poly.type
_entity_poly.pdbx_seq_one_letter_code
_entity_poly.pdbx_strand_id
1 'polypeptide(L)'
;MSKPRAGFWQRWFKSLNNLHNQLFFHRIARLAATASHPIALAPINRATRACYQTLRQEVPDIDSKVHLYDADPERHPHYPGRSFSQLTEATYPLVVLFCDGDGAQAAQAFEHMADTRFLFSPRTFMPLTWIDDPEQRYGMRAYLHDLFATKGNLLTSAPQATATNLAYHVGGILMRLVRPLVHVRIWRLRCDRIGHFAANTDVHLATLAHQGTKRTLHFYTYPVGQPVANHALKTMWDRRLSILKFGALAIALNAHRPDQDRYFGSLATDRDPHGMLHHNGPFLQLSRAEHAEGRRLLHNLGIPEGAPFFIFHARDAGYLKTADPNTNYSYHRFRDVDINSYKVAINMLLARGYYAVRIGAVVERAMDLSHPNFVDYTQSPHRTPFGDIYLCAACAFMLASSSGIDSVARLFRRPLACTNVVPLGSMREKPLGLFIPKRTYSQPLKRFLTYDEIVNGPSTQYFRAEEYEADGLVCHENSPEEIRALAEELVQRVEGAWETKPEDEALQAQFWKLFSTPPENQNFCRIGADFLRNNPDLLGAPRPSEPPEPLQQHRKSHNDVNFS
;
A
#
# COMPACT_ATOMS: atom_id res chain seq x y z
N MET A 1 42.93 -8.56 6.39
CA MET A 1 41.80 -8.03 7.18
C MET A 1 40.49 -8.50 6.55
N SER A 2 39.76 -9.40 7.21
CA SER A 2 38.52 -10.00 6.71
C SER A 2 37.41 -8.95 6.56
N LYS A 3 36.82 -8.86 5.37
CA LYS A 3 35.69 -7.96 5.06
C LYS A 3 34.54 -8.18 6.05
N PRO A 4 33.97 -7.13 6.67
CA PRO A 4 32.72 -7.28 7.41
C PRO A 4 31.64 -7.67 6.40
N ARG A 5 31.04 -8.86 6.57
CA ARG A 5 29.87 -9.29 5.79
C ARG A 5 28.81 -8.19 5.89
N ALA A 6 28.08 -7.87 4.82
CA ALA A 6 27.05 -6.82 4.80
C ALA A 6 26.02 -6.93 5.96
N GLY A 7 25.81 -8.13 6.48
CA GLY A 7 25.00 -8.37 7.69
C GLY A 7 25.60 -7.83 9.00
N PHE A 8 26.91 -7.60 9.12
CA PHE A 8 27.52 -6.96 10.28
C PHE A 8 27.04 -5.52 10.42
N TRP A 9 27.14 -4.71 9.36
CA TRP A 9 26.70 -3.32 9.40
C TRP A 9 25.18 -3.19 9.61
N GLN A 10 24.37 -4.04 8.98
CA GLN A 10 22.92 -4.08 9.25
C GLN A 10 22.59 -4.47 10.69
N ARG A 11 23.30 -5.45 11.27
CA ARG A 11 23.15 -5.83 12.67
C ARG A 11 23.66 -4.75 13.62
N TRP A 12 24.74 -4.08 13.28
CA TRP A 12 25.33 -2.99 14.07
C TRP A 12 24.40 -1.77 14.12
N PHE A 13 23.80 -1.37 12.99
CA PHE A 13 22.77 -0.32 12.97
C PHE A 13 21.49 -0.71 13.73
N LYS A 14 21.04 -1.97 13.65
CA LYS A 14 19.96 -2.48 14.52
C LYS A 14 20.37 -2.47 16.01
N SER A 15 21.63 -2.73 16.31
CA SER A 15 22.19 -2.71 17.67
C SER A 15 22.29 -1.29 18.24
N LEU A 16 22.49 -0.26 17.42
CA LEU A 16 22.44 1.14 17.87
C LEU A 16 21.06 1.54 18.42
N ASN A 17 19.97 1.04 17.82
CA ASN A 17 18.62 1.21 18.39
C ASN A 17 18.49 0.49 19.75
N ASN A 18 19.08 -0.70 19.89
CA ASN A 18 19.07 -1.43 21.16
C ASN A 18 19.95 -0.77 22.24
N LEU A 19 21.08 -0.17 21.86
CA LEU A 19 21.99 0.54 22.76
C LEU A 19 21.34 1.79 23.35
N HIS A 20 20.56 2.52 22.54
CA HIS A 20 19.76 3.64 23.04
C HIS A 20 18.72 3.19 24.09
N ASN A 21 18.08 2.04 23.85
CA ASN A 21 17.13 1.46 24.82
C ASN A 21 17.81 1.08 26.14
N GLN A 22 18.98 0.45 26.08
CA GLN A 22 19.76 0.09 27.27
C GLN A 22 20.18 1.32 28.07
N LEU A 23 20.67 2.37 27.40
CA LEU A 23 21.07 3.62 28.07
C LEU A 23 19.88 4.35 28.72
N PHE A 24 18.72 4.35 28.07
CA PHE A 24 17.50 4.93 28.62
C PHE A 24 17.07 4.23 29.92
N PHE A 25 16.99 2.90 29.86
CA PHE A 25 16.57 2.09 31.00
C PHE A 25 17.58 2.11 32.15
N HIS A 26 18.88 2.19 31.83
CA HIS A 26 19.91 2.39 32.84
C HIS A 26 19.77 3.75 33.57
N ARG A 27 19.27 4.81 32.90
CA ARG A 27 18.94 6.09 33.57
C ARG A 27 17.73 5.96 34.48
N ILE A 28 16.67 5.27 34.04
CA ILE A 28 15.49 5.01 34.87
C ILE A 28 15.87 4.17 36.10
N ALA A 29 16.71 3.17 35.94
CA ALA A 29 17.21 2.36 37.05
C ALA A 29 18.05 3.17 38.05
N ARG A 30 18.89 4.10 37.58
CA ARG A 30 19.61 5.03 38.47
C ARG A 30 18.66 5.97 39.22
N LEU A 31 17.65 6.50 38.54
CA LEU A 31 16.60 7.31 39.16
C LEU A 31 15.85 6.52 40.25
N ALA A 32 15.44 5.28 39.93
CA ALA A 32 14.76 4.38 40.86
C ALA A 32 15.66 3.98 42.05
N ALA A 33 16.98 3.83 41.85
CA ALA A 33 17.92 3.54 42.91
C ALA A 33 18.04 4.67 43.95
N THR A 34 17.82 5.91 43.52
CA THR A 34 17.89 7.11 44.36
C THR A 34 16.54 7.59 44.90
N ALA A 35 15.44 7.01 44.42
CA ALA A 35 14.10 7.43 44.80
C ALA A 35 13.68 6.79 46.14
N SER A 36 13.21 7.61 47.07
CA SER A 36 12.71 7.16 48.38
C SER A 36 11.34 6.46 48.30
N HIS A 37 10.71 6.48 47.12
CA HIS A 37 9.37 5.95 46.85
C HIS A 37 9.34 5.34 45.43
N PRO A 38 8.39 4.43 45.14
CA PRO A 38 8.27 3.82 43.82
C PRO A 38 7.96 4.85 42.72
N ILE A 39 8.47 4.60 41.52
CA ILE A 39 8.23 5.40 40.32
C ILE A 39 7.27 4.64 39.41
N ALA A 40 6.29 5.31 38.80
CA ALA A 40 5.44 4.69 37.79
C ALA A 40 5.93 5.00 36.37
N LEU A 41 5.87 4.01 35.46
CA LEU A 41 6.13 4.12 34.02
C LEU A 41 4.86 3.79 33.25
N ALA A 42 4.38 4.70 32.39
CA ALA A 42 3.12 4.52 31.68
C ALA A 42 3.03 5.31 30.35
N PRO A 43 2.32 4.83 29.32
CA PRO A 43 2.01 3.44 29.02
C PRO A 43 3.23 2.71 28.45
N ILE A 44 3.37 1.42 28.77
CA ILE A 44 4.53 0.61 28.34
C ILE A 44 4.26 -0.30 27.12
N ASN A 45 5.08 -0.17 26.08
CA ASN A 45 4.99 -1.01 24.88
C ASN A 45 5.84 -2.32 24.98
N ARG A 46 5.77 -3.17 23.95
CA ARG A 46 6.50 -4.46 23.88
C ARG A 46 8.03 -4.30 23.97
N ALA A 47 8.61 -3.27 23.36
CA ALA A 47 10.06 -3.01 23.41
C ALA A 47 10.49 -2.52 24.80
N THR A 48 9.68 -1.67 25.43
CA THR A 48 9.85 -1.17 26.80
C THR A 48 9.85 -2.35 27.78
N ARG A 49 8.94 -3.32 27.61
CA ARG A 49 8.88 -4.55 28.42
C ARG A 49 10.12 -5.43 28.27
N ALA A 50 10.56 -5.66 27.04
CA ALA A 50 11.74 -6.49 26.79
C ALA A 50 13.00 -5.91 27.46
N CYS A 51 13.14 -4.58 27.44
CA CYS A 51 14.27 -3.92 28.08
C CYS A 51 14.15 -3.87 29.61
N TYR A 52 12.93 -3.70 30.15
CA TYR A 52 12.69 -3.80 31.59
C TYR A 52 13.01 -5.21 32.14
N GLN A 53 12.70 -6.26 31.38
CA GLN A 53 13.07 -7.63 31.76
C GLN A 53 14.58 -7.82 31.89
N THR A 54 15.37 -7.17 31.03
CA THR A 54 16.82 -7.16 31.14
C THR A 54 17.28 -6.42 32.39
N LEU A 55 16.72 -5.25 32.68
CA LEU A 55 17.00 -4.52 33.92
C LEU A 55 16.65 -5.29 35.19
N ARG A 56 15.54 -6.05 35.18
CA ARG A 56 15.11 -6.89 36.30
C ARG A 56 16.14 -7.95 36.67
N GLN A 57 16.94 -8.39 35.69
CA GLN A 57 18.06 -9.30 35.93
C GLN A 57 19.29 -8.58 36.49
N GLU A 58 19.44 -7.28 36.20
CA GLU A 58 20.61 -6.47 36.58
C GLU A 58 20.45 -5.73 37.92
N VAL A 59 19.21 -5.41 38.31
CA VAL A 59 18.89 -4.59 39.48
C VAL A 59 17.97 -5.38 40.43
N PRO A 60 18.50 -5.88 41.57
CA PRO A 60 17.68 -6.50 42.60
C PRO A 60 16.60 -5.53 43.10
N ASP A 61 15.41 -6.05 43.35
CA ASP A 61 14.24 -5.31 43.85
C ASP A 61 13.69 -4.20 42.95
N ILE A 62 14.00 -4.19 41.64
CA ILE A 62 13.47 -3.15 40.74
C ILE A 62 11.93 -3.11 40.69
N ASP A 63 11.25 -4.25 40.87
CA ASP A 63 9.78 -4.32 40.85
C ASP A 63 9.11 -3.65 42.06
N SER A 64 9.84 -3.47 43.18
CA SER A 64 9.34 -2.71 44.33
C SER A 64 9.57 -1.20 44.17
N LYS A 65 10.44 -0.82 43.23
CA LYS A 65 10.86 0.57 42.96
C LYS A 65 10.26 1.15 41.69
N VAL A 66 9.82 0.31 40.76
CA VAL A 66 9.31 0.70 39.45
C VAL A 66 8.02 -0.07 39.14
N HIS A 67 6.92 0.66 39.02
CA HIS A 67 5.62 0.10 38.68
C HIS A 67 5.29 0.38 37.20
N LEU A 68 4.88 -0.66 36.48
CA LEU A 68 4.60 -0.57 35.05
C LEU A 68 3.09 -0.55 34.79
N TYR A 69 2.67 0.39 33.94
CA TYR A 69 1.27 0.60 33.59
C TYR A 69 1.06 0.50 32.08
N ASP A 70 0.01 -0.21 31.69
CA ASP A 70 -0.28 -0.57 30.30
C ASP A 70 -1.61 0.05 29.83
N ALA A 71 -1.63 0.52 28.57
CA ALA A 71 -2.84 1.04 27.94
C ALA A 71 -3.85 -0.07 27.61
N ASP A 72 -3.37 -1.30 27.36
CA ASP A 72 -4.20 -2.47 27.04
C ASP A 72 -3.58 -3.75 27.66
N PRO A 73 -3.76 -3.97 28.98
CA PRO A 73 -3.15 -5.10 29.69
C PRO A 73 -3.67 -6.47 29.22
N GLU A 74 -4.89 -6.54 28.65
CA GLU A 74 -5.49 -7.79 28.18
C GLU A 74 -4.80 -8.37 26.94
N ARG A 75 -4.18 -7.52 26.10
CA ARG A 75 -3.39 -7.97 24.95
C ARG A 75 -2.14 -8.77 25.33
N HIS A 76 -1.69 -8.68 26.59
CA HIS A 76 -0.37 -9.17 27.00
C HIS A 76 -0.37 -9.82 28.39
N PRO A 77 -1.07 -10.97 28.57
CA PRO A 77 -1.31 -11.61 29.87
C PRO A 77 -0.06 -12.17 30.58
N HIS A 78 1.08 -12.25 29.88
CA HIS A 78 2.34 -12.77 30.42
C HIS A 78 3.21 -11.72 31.14
N TYR A 79 2.71 -10.48 31.28
CA TYR A 79 3.45 -9.38 31.91
C TYR A 79 2.65 -8.81 33.10
N PRO A 80 3.29 -8.51 34.24
CA PRO A 80 2.64 -7.88 35.39
C PRO A 80 2.45 -6.38 35.13
N GLY A 81 1.53 -6.03 34.23
CA GLY A 81 1.13 -4.65 33.97
C GLY A 81 -0.16 -4.33 34.70
N ARG A 82 -0.17 -3.26 35.50
CA ARG A 82 -1.43 -2.66 36.00
C ARG A 82 -2.10 -1.91 34.83
N SER A 83 -3.43 -1.85 34.80
CA SER A 83 -4.12 -1.06 33.77
C SER A 83 -3.81 0.43 33.96
N PHE A 84 -3.75 1.20 32.89
CA PHE A 84 -3.53 2.65 32.98
C PHE A 84 -4.57 3.34 33.88
N SER A 85 -5.81 2.85 33.93
CA SER A 85 -6.84 3.33 34.85
C SER A 85 -6.49 3.17 36.34
N GLN A 86 -5.64 2.20 36.70
CA GLN A 86 -5.14 2.01 38.07
C GLN A 86 -3.97 2.94 38.43
N LEU A 87 -3.46 3.72 37.47
CA LEU A 87 -2.38 4.69 37.71
C LEU A 87 -2.90 5.89 38.53
N THR A 88 -4.14 6.29 38.27
CA THR A 88 -4.80 7.45 38.91
C THR A 88 -5.35 7.14 40.30
N GLU A 89 -5.44 5.86 40.68
CA GLU A 89 -5.93 5.41 42.00
C GLU A 89 -4.82 5.39 43.06
N ALA A 90 -3.55 5.51 42.67
CA ALA A 90 -2.40 5.51 43.57
C ALA A 90 -1.57 6.81 43.42
N THR A 91 -1.17 7.41 44.54
CA THR A 91 -0.36 8.64 44.53
C THR A 91 1.12 8.28 44.35
N TYR A 92 1.72 8.73 43.25
CA TYR A 92 3.16 8.57 42.98
C TYR A 92 3.87 9.92 43.10
N PRO A 93 5.04 10.00 43.74
CA PRO A 93 5.82 11.25 43.78
C PRO A 93 6.54 11.53 42.45
N LEU A 94 6.62 10.55 41.56
CA LEU A 94 7.17 10.67 40.22
C LEU A 94 6.49 9.69 39.25
N VAL A 95 5.97 10.21 38.14
CA VAL A 95 5.45 9.41 37.02
C VAL A 95 6.22 9.74 35.75
N VAL A 96 6.69 8.71 35.06
CA VAL A 96 7.33 8.81 33.75
C VAL A 96 6.31 8.46 32.67
N LEU A 97 5.92 9.44 31.86
CA LEU A 97 4.86 9.31 30.86
C LEU A 97 5.42 9.22 29.43
N PHE A 98 4.88 8.29 28.63
CA PHE A 98 5.19 8.13 27.20
C PHE A 98 3.97 8.39 26.30
N CYS A 99 4.16 9.01 25.14
CA CYS A 99 3.09 9.16 24.14
C CYS A 99 3.33 8.27 22.90
N ASP A 100 3.20 6.95 23.07
CA ASP A 100 3.25 5.99 21.94
C ASP A 100 1.89 5.83 21.24
N GLY A 101 1.24 6.95 20.91
CA GLY A 101 0.00 6.98 20.13
C GLY A 101 -1.29 7.14 20.93
N ASP A 102 -1.23 7.27 22.26
CA ASP A 102 -2.40 7.48 23.12
C ASP A 102 -2.25 8.74 23.98
N GLY A 103 -2.36 9.90 23.33
CA GLY A 103 -2.24 11.20 24.00
C GLY A 103 -3.38 11.51 24.97
N ALA A 104 -4.53 10.84 24.81
CA ALA A 104 -5.70 11.03 25.67
C ALA A 104 -5.43 10.50 27.09
N GLN A 105 -4.80 9.34 27.21
CA GLN A 105 -4.41 8.76 28.50
C GLN A 105 -3.34 9.59 29.21
N ALA A 106 -2.32 10.05 28.47
CA ALA A 106 -1.31 10.96 29.02
C ALA A 106 -1.94 12.28 29.52
N ALA A 107 -2.90 12.84 28.77
CA ALA A 107 -3.64 14.04 29.17
C ALA A 107 -4.49 13.82 30.44
N GLN A 108 -5.16 12.66 30.56
CA GLN A 108 -5.92 12.29 31.77
C GLN A 108 -5.02 12.19 33.02
N ALA A 109 -3.81 11.65 32.89
CA ALA A 109 -2.86 11.57 34.00
C ALA A 109 -2.45 12.97 34.51
N PHE A 110 -2.25 13.95 33.62
CA PHE A 110 -1.97 15.33 34.01
C PHE A 110 -3.17 16.01 34.71
N GLU A 111 -4.41 15.59 34.42
CA GLU A 111 -5.64 16.15 34.99
C GLU A 111 -5.94 15.61 36.40
N HIS A 112 -5.69 14.32 36.64
CA HIS A 112 -6.07 13.67 37.90
C HIS A 112 -4.97 13.61 38.97
N MET A 113 -3.72 13.95 38.65
CA MET A 113 -2.58 13.81 39.58
C MET A 113 -1.89 15.16 39.85
N ALA A 114 -2.62 16.09 40.48
CA ALA A 114 -2.19 17.47 40.71
C ALA A 114 -0.91 17.63 41.56
N ASP A 115 -0.60 16.68 42.45
CA ASP A 115 0.57 16.76 43.35
C ASP A 115 1.76 15.89 42.90
N THR A 116 1.69 15.33 41.69
CA THR A 116 2.71 14.40 41.15
C THR A 116 3.72 15.13 40.26
N ARG A 117 5.02 14.83 40.41
CA ARG A 117 6.03 15.27 39.43
C ARG A 117 5.99 14.38 38.20
N PHE A 118 6.10 15.00 37.04
CA PHE A 118 6.09 14.28 35.78
C PHE A 118 7.42 14.40 35.06
N LEU A 119 7.87 13.26 34.56
CA LEU A 119 8.97 13.19 33.62
C LEU A 119 8.41 12.69 32.29
N PHE A 120 8.22 13.62 31.37
CA PHE A 120 7.47 13.37 30.15
C PHE A 120 8.40 13.07 28.98
N SER A 121 8.02 12.09 28.14
CA SER A 121 8.60 11.89 26.83
C SER A 121 7.51 11.73 25.78
N PRO A 122 7.49 12.55 24.71
CA PRO A 122 6.46 12.50 23.69
C PRO A 122 6.46 11.20 22.87
N ARG A 123 7.50 10.37 22.99
CA ARG A 123 7.58 8.98 22.52
C ARG A 123 8.61 8.24 23.36
N THR A 124 8.56 6.91 23.43
CA THR A 124 9.52 6.06 24.17
C THR A 124 11.01 6.29 23.85
N PHE A 125 11.35 7.11 22.83
CA PHE A 125 12.70 7.33 22.31
C PHE A 125 13.10 8.81 22.21
N MET A 126 12.45 9.71 22.96
CA MET A 126 12.80 11.15 23.01
C MET A 126 13.33 11.56 24.40
N PRO A 127 14.09 12.67 24.50
CA PRO A 127 14.61 13.15 25.77
C PRO A 127 13.50 13.40 26.79
N LEU A 128 13.74 12.96 28.02
CA LEU A 128 12.85 13.19 29.15
C LEU A 128 12.88 14.66 29.55
N THR A 129 11.71 15.24 29.79
CA THR A 129 11.56 16.65 30.22
C THR A 129 10.76 16.70 31.51
N TRP A 130 11.24 17.47 32.48
CA TRP A 130 10.54 17.70 33.75
C TRP A 130 9.34 18.61 33.52
N ILE A 131 8.22 18.26 34.16
CA ILE A 131 7.01 19.06 34.19
C ILE A 131 6.62 19.18 35.67
N ASP A 132 7.05 20.29 36.27
CA ASP A 132 6.98 20.48 37.71
C ASP A 132 5.84 21.43 38.11
N ASP A 133 5.57 22.48 37.33
CA ASP A 133 4.58 23.52 37.68
C ASP A 133 3.18 23.34 37.02
N PRO A 134 2.11 23.89 37.61
CA PRO A 134 0.74 23.77 37.09
C PRO A 134 0.49 24.41 35.71
N GLU A 135 1.19 25.49 35.35
CA GLU A 135 1.05 26.15 34.03
C GLU A 135 1.69 25.31 32.92
N GLN A 136 2.83 24.67 33.19
CA GLN A 136 3.46 23.72 32.28
C GLN A 136 2.57 22.50 32.03
N ARG A 137 1.83 22.04 33.07
CA ARG A 137 0.87 20.94 32.93
C ARG A 137 -0.33 21.34 32.08
N TYR A 138 -0.87 22.55 32.28
CA TYR A 138 -1.93 23.09 31.45
C TYR A 138 -1.49 23.28 29.99
N GLY A 139 -0.30 23.84 29.78
CA GLY A 139 0.30 24.01 28.45
C GLY A 139 0.59 22.67 27.75
N MET A 140 1.07 21.66 28.49
CA MET A 140 1.28 20.31 27.97
C MET A 140 -0.04 19.60 27.66
N ARG A 141 -1.07 19.79 28.48
CA ARG A 141 -2.44 19.30 28.21
C ARG A 141 -2.98 19.86 26.90
N ALA A 142 -2.89 21.18 26.72
CA ALA A 142 -3.29 21.85 25.48
C ALA A 142 -2.47 21.36 24.28
N TYR A 143 -1.14 21.23 24.44
CA TYR A 143 -0.24 20.70 23.43
C TYR A 143 -0.56 19.25 23.04
N LEU A 144 -0.86 18.37 23.99
CA LEU A 144 -1.27 16.99 23.72
C LEU A 144 -2.64 16.94 23.05
N HIS A 145 -3.59 17.76 23.49
CA HIS A 145 -4.87 17.89 22.80
C HIS A 145 -4.67 18.33 21.34
N ASP A 146 -3.85 19.34 21.07
CA ASP A 146 -3.55 19.83 19.72
C ASP A 146 -2.74 18.85 18.88
N LEU A 147 -1.71 18.22 19.43
CA LEU A 147 -0.84 17.25 18.74
C LEU A 147 -1.62 16.03 18.24
N PHE A 148 -2.70 15.67 18.95
CA PHE A 148 -3.55 14.53 18.61
C PHE A 148 -4.88 14.93 17.94
N ALA A 149 -5.35 16.17 18.09
CA ALA A 149 -6.48 16.73 17.33
C ALA A 149 -6.06 17.13 15.91
N THR A 150 -4.86 17.70 15.74
CA THR A 150 -4.26 17.91 14.42
C THR A 150 -3.45 16.68 14.05
N LYS A 151 -3.95 15.85 13.13
CA LYS A 151 -3.20 14.74 12.56
C LYS A 151 -1.92 15.27 11.88
N GLY A 152 -0.84 15.33 12.64
CA GLY A 152 0.53 15.52 12.17
C GLY A 152 0.86 16.92 11.68
N ASN A 153 1.13 17.85 12.60
CA ASN A 153 2.10 18.92 12.38
C ASN A 153 2.42 19.58 13.71
N LEU A 154 3.56 19.26 14.34
CA LEU A 154 4.22 20.09 15.36
C LEU A 154 5.66 19.59 15.58
N LEU A 155 6.57 20.07 14.73
CA LEU A 155 8.01 20.07 14.98
C LEU A 155 8.40 21.48 15.42
N THR A 156 8.03 21.93 16.62
CA THR A 156 8.57 23.17 17.20
C THR A 156 8.53 23.18 18.73
N SER A 157 9.64 22.77 19.36
CA SER A 157 10.14 23.39 20.59
C SER A 157 11.69 23.41 20.54
N ALA A 158 12.26 24.59 20.80
CA ALA A 158 13.60 25.00 20.34
C ALA A 158 14.82 24.21 20.89
N PRO A 159 14.84 23.64 22.10
CA PRO A 159 16.00 22.89 22.59
C PRO A 159 16.06 21.42 22.11
N GLN A 160 14.92 20.81 21.78
CA GLN A 160 14.84 19.40 21.35
C GLN A 160 15.05 19.23 19.84
N ALA A 161 14.70 20.25 19.06
CA ALA A 161 14.98 20.29 17.63
C ALA A 161 16.50 20.28 17.35
N THR A 162 17.31 20.98 18.14
CA THR A 162 18.75 21.10 17.89
C THR A 162 19.53 19.80 18.12
N ALA A 163 19.29 19.07 19.22
CA ALA A 163 19.98 17.79 19.46
C ALA A 163 19.57 16.69 18.47
N THR A 164 18.28 16.67 18.12
CA THR A 164 17.70 15.75 17.15
C THR A 164 18.23 16.05 15.74
N ASN A 165 18.19 17.31 15.32
CA ASN A 165 18.77 17.77 14.05
C ASN A 165 20.28 17.51 14.01
N LEU A 166 21.00 17.71 15.12
CA LEU A 166 22.43 17.42 15.21
C LEU A 166 22.72 15.93 15.03
N ALA A 167 21.97 15.04 15.68
CA ALA A 167 22.12 13.59 15.50
C ALA A 167 21.85 13.15 14.05
N TYR A 168 20.93 13.81 13.34
CA TYR A 168 20.66 13.53 11.92
C TYR A 168 21.66 14.16 10.97
N HIS A 169 22.20 15.34 11.28
CA HIS A 169 23.34 15.91 10.56
C HIS A 169 24.56 15.01 10.73
N VAL A 170 24.82 14.50 11.94
CA VAL A 170 25.87 13.52 12.23
C VAL A 170 25.62 12.21 11.51
N GLY A 171 24.39 11.69 11.48
CA GLY A 171 24.02 10.50 10.70
C GLY A 171 24.25 10.70 9.19
N GLY A 172 23.91 11.87 8.67
CA GLY A 172 24.22 12.27 7.29
C GLY A 172 25.72 12.34 7.02
N ILE A 173 26.49 12.89 7.94
CA ILE A 173 27.97 12.95 7.85
C ILE A 173 28.55 11.53 7.90
N LEU A 174 28.08 10.66 8.80
CA LEU A 174 28.52 9.27 8.89
C LEU A 174 28.22 8.49 7.60
N MET A 175 27.04 8.66 6.99
CA MET A 175 26.74 8.06 5.69
C MET A 175 27.71 8.51 4.59
N ARG A 176 28.21 9.75 4.65
CA ARG A 176 29.20 10.29 3.71
C ARG A 176 30.60 9.74 4.00
N LEU A 177 30.99 9.65 5.27
CA LEU A 177 32.29 9.12 5.70
C LEU A 177 32.44 7.62 5.39
N VAL A 178 31.34 6.86 5.47
CA VAL A 178 31.32 5.42 5.16
C VAL A 178 31.24 5.16 3.64
N ARG A 179 30.85 6.15 2.84
CA ARG A 179 30.65 6.03 1.38
C ARG A 179 31.81 5.40 0.60
N PRO A 180 33.10 5.73 0.86
CA PRO A 180 34.21 5.11 0.13
C PRO A 180 34.31 3.59 0.34
N LEU A 181 33.73 3.09 1.43
CA LEU A 181 33.74 1.67 1.79
C LEU A 181 32.46 0.96 1.33
N VAL A 182 31.31 1.59 1.54
CA VAL A 182 29.97 1.05 1.26
C VAL A 182 29.01 2.18 0.89
N HIS A 183 28.28 2.03 -0.22
CA HIS A 183 27.19 2.95 -0.58
C HIS A 183 25.97 2.70 0.30
N VAL A 184 25.34 3.75 0.81
CA VAL A 184 24.09 3.67 1.58
C VAL A 184 22.99 4.36 0.80
N ARG A 185 21.87 3.67 0.57
CA ARG A 185 20.66 4.23 -0.04
C ARG A 185 19.46 4.06 0.87
N ILE A 186 18.72 5.13 1.09
CA ILE A 186 17.48 5.17 1.86
C ILE A 186 16.33 5.47 0.88
N TRP A 187 15.38 4.55 0.80
CA TRP A 187 14.24 4.62 -0.10
C TRP A 187 12.97 4.97 0.65
N ARG A 188 12.25 5.98 0.16
CA ARG A 188 10.91 6.30 0.62
C ARG A 188 9.91 5.35 -0.03
N LEU A 189 9.20 4.59 0.80
CA LEU A 189 8.10 3.72 0.38
C LEU A 189 6.88 4.56 0.02
N ARG A 190 6.07 4.07 -0.92
CA ARG A 190 4.72 4.60 -1.20
C ARG A 190 3.71 3.68 -0.53
N CYS A 191 3.00 4.15 0.50
CA CYS A 191 2.11 3.29 1.32
C CYS A 191 0.67 3.79 1.43
N ASP A 192 0.33 4.91 0.80
CA ASP A 192 -0.96 5.59 0.86
C ASP A 192 -2.07 4.89 0.05
N ARG A 193 -1.70 4.13 -0.97
CA ARG A 193 -2.62 3.34 -1.81
C ARG A 193 -2.15 1.91 -1.95
N ILE A 194 -3.06 0.94 -1.82
CA ILE A 194 -2.70 -0.49 -1.79
C ILE A 194 -1.97 -0.94 -3.07
N GLY A 195 -2.41 -0.46 -4.24
CA GLY A 195 -1.77 -0.82 -5.51
C GLY A 195 -0.33 -0.35 -5.60
N HIS A 196 -0.07 0.89 -5.22
CA HIS A 196 1.29 1.41 -5.15
C HIS A 196 2.13 0.78 -4.04
N PHE A 197 1.50 0.45 -2.92
CA PHE A 197 2.19 -0.17 -1.80
C PHE A 197 2.68 -1.58 -2.13
N ALA A 198 1.88 -2.33 -2.89
CA ALA A 198 2.29 -3.61 -3.43
C ALA A 198 3.29 -3.46 -4.59
N ALA A 199 2.89 -2.80 -5.68
CA ALA A 199 3.63 -2.82 -6.95
C ALA A 199 4.97 -2.08 -6.91
N ASN A 200 5.01 -0.85 -6.36
CA ASN A 200 6.23 -0.04 -6.42
C ASN A 200 7.38 -0.69 -5.66
N THR A 201 7.07 -1.33 -4.53
CA THR A 201 8.05 -2.05 -3.71
C THR A 201 8.52 -3.33 -4.42
N ASP A 202 7.60 -4.08 -5.01
CA ASP A 202 7.90 -5.33 -5.70
C ASP A 202 8.77 -5.13 -6.95
N VAL A 203 8.39 -4.18 -7.82
CA VAL A 203 9.18 -3.81 -9.01
C VAL A 203 10.58 -3.34 -8.61
N HIS A 204 10.67 -2.50 -7.58
CA HIS A 204 11.97 -2.02 -7.09
C HIS A 204 12.88 -3.16 -6.63
N LEU A 205 12.37 -4.13 -5.88
CA LEU A 205 13.14 -5.28 -5.45
C LEU A 205 13.57 -6.16 -6.64
N ALA A 206 12.69 -6.33 -7.63
CA ALA A 206 13.01 -7.06 -8.86
C ALA A 206 14.15 -6.39 -9.64
N THR A 207 14.09 -5.07 -9.83
CA THR A 207 15.16 -4.29 -10.46
C THR A 207 16.48 -4.43 -9.71
N LEU A 208 16.46 -4.35 -8.37
CA LEU A 208 17.68 -4.51 -7.56
C LEU A 208 18.27 -5.93 -7.65
N ALA A 209 17.41 -6.96 -7.69
CA ALA A 209 17.83 -8.34 -7.84
C ALA A 209 18.54 -8.57 -9.17
N HIS A 210 18.04 -7.96 -10.25
CA HIS A 210 18.63 -8.05 -11.58
C HIS A 210 19.95 -7.27 -11.70
N GLN A 211 20.01 -6.03 -11.22
CA GLN A 211 21.20 -5.17 -11.31
C GLN A 211 22.37 -5.65 -10.43
N GLY A 212 22.06 -6.38 -9.35
CA GLY A 212 23.03 -6.84 -8.36
C GLY A 212 23.48 -5.73 -7.40
N THR A 213 23.57 -6.05 -6.11
CA THR A 213 23.92 -5.06 -5.06
C THR A 213 25.42 -5.09 -4.73
N LYS A 214 26.31 -4.69 -5.66
CA LYS A 214 27.74 -4.61 -5.32
C LYS A 214 28.01 -3.37 -4.46
N ARG A 215 28.28 -3.61 -3.17
CA ARG A 215 28.65 -2.61 -2.14
C ARG A 215 27.59 -1.56 -1.79
N THR A 216 26.31 -1.81 -2.04
CA THR A 216 25.21 -0.91 -1.63
C THR A 216 24.34 -1.53 -0.54
N LEU A 217 24.15 -0.81 0.56
CA LEU A 217 23.18 -1.11 1.61
C LEU A 217 21.90 -0.32 1.35
N HIS A 218 20.78 -1.06 1.23
CA HIS A 218 19.47 -0.50 1.01
C HIS A 218 18.68 -0.48 2.32
N PHE A 219 18.16 0.70 2.65
CA PHE A 219 17.26 0.95 3.76
C PHE A 219 15.98 1.57 3.24
N TYR A 220 14.91 1.43 4.01
CA TYR A 220 13.58 1.86 3.61
C TYR A 220 12.93 2.67 4.71
N THR A 221 12.04 3.60 4.37
CA THR A 221 11.30 4.39 5.35
C THR A 221 9.90 4.66 4.85
N TYR A 222 8.95 4.67 5.78
CA TYR A 222 7.60 5.17 5.53
C TYR A 222 7.60 6.70 5.53
N PRO A 223 6.79 7.37 4.69
CA PRO A 223 6.58 8.81 4.76
C PRO A 223 5.97 9.22 6.10
N VAL A 224 6.37 10.37 6.66
CA VAL A 224 5.74 10.91 7.88
C VAL A 224 4.36 11.44 7.53
N GLY A 225 3.36 11.15 8.37
CA GLY A 225 2.02 11.71 8.25
C GLY A 225 1.14 11.10 7.15
N GLN A 226 1.66 10.15 6.35
CA GLN A 226 0.84 9.46 5.35
C GLN A 226 0.14 8.23 5.94
N PRO A 227 -1.15 7.99 5.57
CA PRO A 227 -1.85 6.79 5.97
C PRO A 227 -1.20 5.55 5.35
N VAL A 228 -1.34 4.41 6.02
CA VAL A 228 -0.93 3.11 5.51
C VAL A 228 -2.16 2.40 4.97
N ALA A 229 -2.17 2.10 3.67
CA ALA A 229 -3.32 1.52 2.98
C ALA A 229 -3.72 0.13 3.50
N ASN A 230 -2.77 -0.67 4.00
CA ASN A 230 -3.04 -1.97 4.58
C ASN A 230 -1.95 -2.36 5.60
N HIS A 231 -2.34 -2.57 6.86
CA HIS A 231 -1.40 -2.88 7.95
C HIS A 231 -0.86 -4.32 7.91
N ALA A 232 -1.58 -5.27 7.31
CA ALA A 232 -1.09 -6.64 7.13
C ALA A 232 0.05 -6.66 6.10
N LEU A 233 -0.13 -5.99 4.95
CA LEU A 233 0.91 -5.83 3.95
C LEU A 233 2.12 -5.07 4.52
N LYS A 234 1.89 -4.05 5.36
CA LYS A 234 2.97 -3.36 6.08
C LYS A 234 3.78 -4.31 6.95
N THR A 235 3.11 -5.18 7.71
CA THR A 235 3.77 -6.18 8.56
C THR A 235 4.64 -7.14 7.74
N MET A 236 4.15 -7.57 6.57
CA MET A 236 4.93 -8.40 5.64
C MET A 236 6.16 -7.66 5.09
N TRP A 237 6.02 -6.38 4.74
CA TRP A 237 7.15 -5.56 4.30
C TRP A 237 8.15 -5.26 5.41
N ASP A 238 7.70 -4.96 6.63
CA ASP A 238 8.56 -4.76 7.79
C ASP A 238 9.42 -6.01 8.09
N ARG A 239 8.86 -7.20 7.86
CA ARG A 239 9.58 -8.49 7.98
C ARG A 239 10.66 -8.64 6.90
N ARG A 240 10.42 -8.14 5.69
CA ARG A 240 11.27 -8.35 4.51
C ARG A 240 12.33 -7.25 4.30
N LEU A 241 12.04 -6.02 4.71
CA LEU A 241 12.83 -4.82 4.44
C LEU A 241 13.60 -4.33 5.67
N SER A 242 14.73 -3.66 5.45
CA SER A 242 15.44 -2.95 6.52
C SER A 242 14.83 -1.56 6.73
N ILE A 243 13.78 -1.49 7.54
CA ILE A 243 13.07 -0.24 7.84
C ILE A 243 13.85 0.65 8.82
N LEU A 244 14.11 1.89 8.42
CA LEU A 244 14.62 2.96 9.28
C LEU A 244 13.47 3.86 9.71
N LYS A 245 13.06 3.76 10.98
CA LYS A 245 11.92 4.51 11.54
C LYS A 245 12.06 6.03 11.41
N PHE A 246 13.29 6.54 11.37
CA PHE A 246 13.60 7.96 11.23
C PHE A 246 14.12 8.34 9.84
N GLY A 247 14.08 7.42 8.86
CA GLY A 247 14.61 7.67 7.53
C GLY A 247 13.91 8.84 6.84
N ALA A 248 12.62 9.05 7.09
CA ALA A 248 11.88 10.17 6.50
C ALA A 248 12.33 11.54 7.05
N LEU A 249 12.70 11.61 8.33
CA LEU A 249 13.29 12.81 8.92
C LEU A 249 14.72 13.04 8.39
N ALA A 250 15.50 11.97 8.22
CA ALA A 250 16.81 12.06 7.58
C ALA A 250 16.71 12.58 6.13
N ILE A 251 15.70 12.14 5.37
CA ILE A 251 15.41 12.68 4.02
C ILE A 251 15.06 14.17 4.13
N ALA A 252 14.13 14.55 5.01
CA ALA A 252 13.68 15.94 5.14
C ALA A 252 14.83 16.90 5.50
N LEU A 253 15.68 16.54 6.46
CA LEU A 253 16.80 17.36 6.91
C LEU A 253 17.95 17.47 5.90
N ASN A 254 17.99 16.58 4.90
CA ASN A 254 18.98 16.64 3.81
C ASN A 254 18.35 17.06 2.48
N ALA A 255 17.07 17.44 2.46
CA ALA A 255 16.29 17.70 1.24
C ALA A 255 16.82 18.88 0.40
N HIS A 256 17.50 19.82 1.04
CA HIS A 256 18.05 21.02 0.39
C HIS A 256 19.48 20.82 -0.13
N ARG A 257 20.07 19.64 0.05
CA ARG A 257 21.47 19.41 -0.32
C ARG A 257 21.59 18.98 -1.79
N PRO A 258 22.56 19.53 -2.54
CA PRO A 258 22.75 19.19 -3.95
C PRO A 258 23.09 17.71 -4.21
N ASP A 259 23.63 16.99 -3.22
CA ASP A 259 24.07 15.60 -3.35
C ASP A 259 23.04 14.57 -2.85
N GLN A 260 21.84 14.99 -2.46
CA GLN A 260 20.83 14.17 -1.79
C GLN A 260 20.41 12.92 -2.58
N ASP A 261 20.27 13.02 -3.90
CA ASP A 261 19.78 11.92 -4.77
C ASP A 261 20.75 10.74 -4.80
N ARG A 262 21.99 10.96 -4.37
CA ARG A 262 23.00 9.91 -4.21
C ARG A 262 22.73 9.01 -3.01
N TYR A 263 21.91 9.44 -2.06
CA TYR A 263 21.59 8.74 -0.81
C TYR A 263 20.11 8.45 -0.66
N PHE A 264 19.25 9.31 -1.21
CA PHE A 264 17.81 9.21 -1.06
C PHE A 264 17.15 8.90 -2.39
N GLY A 265 16.08 8.11 -2.35
CA GLY A 265 15.27 7.81 -3.51
C GLY A 265 13.82 7.60 -3.11
N SER A 266 12.91 7.66 -4.09
CA SER A 266 11.49 7.35 -3.91
C SER A 266 11.11 6.21 -4.83
N LEU A 267 10.26 5.31 -4.33
CA LEU A 267 9.67 4.24 -5.16
C LEU A 267 8.51 4.83 -5.97
N ALA A 268 8.84 5.54 -7.04
CA ALA A 268 7.88 6.39 -7.75
C ALA A 268 6.91 5.62 -8.67
N THR A 269 7.32 4.47 -9.20
CA THR A 269 6.59 3.77 -10.28
C THR A 269 6.10 2.37 -9.88
N ASP A 270 4.88 2.03 -10.30
CA ASP A 270 4.27 0.68 -10.27
C ASP A 270 4.43 -0.07 -11.61
N ARG A 271 5.14 0.54 -12.56
CA ARG A 271 5.39 0.05 -13.92
C ARG A 271 6.69 -0.73 -13.99
N ASP A 272 6.70 -1.76 -14.80
CA ASP A 272 7.80 -2.69 -15.04
C ASP A 272 8.22 -2.69 -16.52
N PRO A 273 8.77 -1.57 -17.04
CA PRO A 273 9.08 -1.42 -18.47
C PRO A 273 10.13 -2.42 -18.97
N HIS A 274 10.97 -2.95 -18.07
CA HIS A 274 11.99 -3.95 -18.39
C HIS A 274 11.55 -5.37 -17.99
N GLY A 275 10.28 -5.56 -17.62
CA GLY A 275 9.74 -6.85 -17.23
C GLY A 275 10.43 -7.50 -16.01
N MET A 276 11.17 -6.80 -15.16
CA MET A 276 11.98 -7.40 -14.08
C MET A 276 11.21 -8.38 -13.17
N LEU A 277 9.89 -8.24 -13.03
CA LEU A 277 9.06 -9.17 -12.28
C LEU A 277 9.05 -10.60 -12.87
N HIS A 278 9.22 -10.77 -14.19
CA HIS A 278 9.21 -12.08 -14.83
C HIS A 278 10.44 -12.94 -14.51
N HIS A 279 11.55 -12.31 -14.15
CA HIS A 279 12.78 -12.99 -13.74
C HIS A 279 12.80 -13.41 -12.27
N ASN A 280 11.79 -13.01 -11.49
CA ASN A 280 11.80 -13.14 -10.04
C ASN A 280 10.51 -13.78 -9.52
N GLY A 281 10.66 -14.76 -8.61
CA GLY A 281 9.56 -15.21 -7.76
C GLY A 281 9.03 -14.10 -6.83
N PRO A 282 7.94 -14.34 -6.11
CA PRO A 282 7.38 -13.34 -5.19
C PRO A 282 8.37 -13.05 -4.06
N PHE A 283 8.64 -11.76 -3.80
CA PHE A 283 9.55 -11.34 -2.72
C PHE A 283 8.92 -11.44 -1.34
N LEU A 284 7.59 -11.53 -1.27
CA LEU A 284 6.83 -11.81 -0.06
C LEU A 284 6.24 -13.21 -0.12
N GLN A 285 6.31 -13.90 1.02
CA GLN A 285 5.70 -15.21 1.23
C GLN A 285 4.92 -15.18 2.53
N LEU A 286 3.79 -15.88 2.53
CA LEU A 286 2.99 -16.12 3.72
C LEU A 286 3.76 -17.03 4.68
N SER A 287 3.78 -16.66 5.95
CA SER A 287 4.33 -17.46 7.04
C SER A 287 3.35 -18.58 7.42
N ARG A 288 3.82 -19.55 8.21
CA ARG A 288 2.99 -20.64 8.74
C ARG A 288 1.78 -20.12 9.54
N ALA A 289 1.97 -19.06 10.32
CA ALA A 289 0.89 -18.43 11.09
C ALA A 289 -0.13 -17.75 10.17
N GLU A 290 0.33 -17.02 9.15
CA GLU A 290 -0.54 -16.39 8.15
C GLU A 290 -1.32 -17.45 7.34
N HIS A 291 -0.70 -18.59 6.98
CA HIS A 291 -1.44 -19.71 6.38
C HIS A 291 -2.52 -20.28 7.31
N ALA A 292 -2.24 -20.42 8.61
CA ALA A 292 -3.22 -20.92 9.58
C ALA A 292 -4.37 -19.93 9.82
N GLU A 293 -4.08 -18.63 9.86
CA GLU A 293 -5.10 -17.57 9.91
C GLU A 293 -5.95 -17.54 8.64
N GLY A 294 -5.32 -17.65 7.48
CA GLY A 294 -6.00 -17.68 6.21
C GLY A 294 -6.89 -18.90 6.00
N ARG A 295 -6.47 -20.10 6.45
CA ARG A 295 -7.35 -21.29 6.46
C ARG A 295 -8.58 -21.10 7.34
N ARG A 296 -8.43 -20.46 8.50
CA ARG A 296 -9.58 -20.10 9.36
C ARG A 296 -10.50 -19.10 8.68
N LEU A 297 -9.95 -18.12 7.96
CA LEU A 297 -10.75 -17.21 7.15
C LEU A 297 -11.55 -17.95 6.08
N LEU A 298 -10.92 -18.83 5.29
CA LEU A 298 -11.62 -19.62 4.27
C LEU A 298 -12.73 -20.47 4.86
N HIS A 299 -12.48 -21.16 5.98
CA HIS A 299 -13.49 -21.92 6.71
C HIS A 299 -14.67 -21.05 7.13
N ASN A 300 -14.41 -19.86 7.70
CA ASN A 300 -15.48 -18.93 8.10
C ASN A 300 -16.25 -18.35 6.92
N LEU A 301 -15.66 -18.33 5.73
CA LEU A 301 -16.32 -17.96 4.48
C LEU A 301 -17.08 -19.14 3.83
N GLY A 302 -17.08 -20.33 4.45
CA GLY A 302 -17.73 -21.52 3.91
C GLY A 302 -16.97 -22.19 2.75
N ILE A 303 -15.67 -21.88 2.59
CA ILE A 303 -14.81 -22.48 1.56
C ILE A 303 -14.08 -23.68 2.18
N PRO A 304 -14.35 -24.93 1.71
CA PRO A 304 -13.70 -26.13 2.25
C PRO A 304 -12.18 -26.12 2.06
N GLU A 305 -11.47 -26.81 2.95
CA GLU A 305 -10.02 -26.97 2.80
C GLU A 305 -9.68 -27.71 1.50
N GLY A 306 -8.72 -27.14 0.74
CA GLY A 306 -8.30 -27.69 -0.55
C GLY A 306 -9.21 -27.33 -1.73
N ALA A 307 -10.39 -26.73 -1.50
CA ALA A 307 -11.26 -26.29 -2.59
C ALA A 307 -10.59 -25.15 -3.38
N PRO A 308 -10.56 -25.23 -4.72
CA PRO A 308 -10.02 -24.14 -5.52
C PRO A 308 -10.98 -22.95 -5.49
N PHE A 309 -10.43 -21.76 -5.29
CA PHE A 309 -11.20 -20.52 -5.35
C PHE A 309 -10.48 -19.50 -6.22
N PHE A 310 -11.25 -18.66 -6.91
CA PHE A 310 -10.75 -17.48 -7.58
C PHE A 310 -11.30 -16.24 -6.90
N ILE A 311 -10.55 -15.15 -7.01
CA ILE A 311 -11.02 -13.84 -6.57
C ILE A 311 -11.42 -13.01 -7.77
N PHE A 312 -12.40 -12.13 -7.58
CA PHE A 312 -12.75 -11.18 -8.61
C PHE A 312 -13.07 -9.79 -8.05
N HIS A 313 -12.86 -8.78 -8.90
CA HIS A 313 -13.02 -7.38 -8.53
C HIS A 313 -13.44 -6.53 -9.73
N ALA A 314 -14.55 -5.82 -9.62
CA ALA A 314 -14.93 -4.78 -10.56
C ALA A 314 -14.85 -3.42 -9.86
N ARG A 315 -14.14 -2.47 -10.47
CA ARG A 315 -13.90 -1.14 -9.92
C ARG A 315 -15.18 -0.32 -9.97
N ASP A 316 -15.51 0.31 -8.85
CA ASP A 316 -16.54 1.33 -8.76
C ASP A 316 -16.05 2.57 -8.01
N ALA A 317 -16.89 3.60 -7.92
CA ALA A 317 -16.56 4.85 -7.26
C ALA A 317 -16.66 4.79 -5.72
N GLY A 318 -17.19 3.70 -5.15
CA GLY A 318 -17.55 3.58 -3.74
C GLY A 318 -16.35 3.76 -2.80
N TYR A 319 -15.22 3.09 -3.10
CA TYR A 319 -14.04 3.14 -2.24
C TYR A 319 -13.49 4.55 -2.02
N LEU A 320 -13.32 5.33 -3.10
CA LEU A 320 -12.68 6.64 -3.00
C LEU A 320 -13.56 7.68 -2.32
N LYS A 321 -14.89 7.58 -2.50
CA LYS A 321 -15.87 8.41 -1.79
C LYS A 321 -15.79 8.22 -0.28
N THR A 322 -15.51 7.00 0.21
CA THR A 322 -15.44 6.71 1.65
C THR A 322 -14.03 6.89 2.23
N ALA A 323 -13.00 6.48 1.50
CA ALA A 323 -11.61 6.51 2.01
C ALA A 323 -11.02 7.93 2.03
N ASP A 324 -11.50 8.82 1.17
CA ASP A 324 -11.08 10.23 1.12
C ASP A 324 -12.23 11.13 0.62
N PRO A 325 -13.23 11.40 1.47
CA PRO A 325 -14.47 12.06 1.08
C PRO A 325 -14.29 13.52 0.64
N ASN A 326 -13.15 14.14 0.99
CA ASN A 326 -12.88 15.55 0.69
C ASN A 326 -12.26 15.76 -0.70
N THR A 327 -11.92 14.69 -1.42
CA THR A 327 -11.30 14.78 -2.74
C THR A 327 -12.24 14.27 -3.81
N ASN A 328 -12.44 15.07 -4.87
CA ASN A 328 -13.25 14.65 -6.00
C ASN A 328 -12.45 13.72 -6.94
N TYR A 329 -12.81 12.44 -6.94
CA TYR A 329 -12.23 11.42 -7.82
C TYR A 329 -13.04 11.12 -9.08
N SER A 330 -14.07 11.93 -9.40
CA SER A 330 -14.94 11.71 -10.56
C SER A 330 -14.19 11.67 -11.88
N TYR A 331 -13.01 12.30 -11.96
CA TYR A 331 -12.14 12.26 -13.13
C TYR A 331 -11.68 10.83 -13.49
N HIS A 332 -11.81 9.84 -12.59
CA HIS A 332 -11.52 8.43 -12.90
C HIS A 332 -12.74 7.61 -13.37
N ARG A 333 -13.94 8.20 -13.49
CA ARG A 333 -15.21 7.49 -13.82
C ARG A 333 -15.16 6.61 -15.06
N PHE A 334 -14.35 6.96 -16.06
CA PHE A 334 -14.18 6.19 -17.30
C PHE A 334 -13.66 4.75 -17.07
N ARG A 335 -13.06 4.49 -15.89
CA ARG A 335 -12.52 3.19 -15.49
C ARG A 335 -13.51 2.33 -14.72
N ASP A 336 -14.59 2.91 -14.22
CA ASP A 336 -15.57 2.17 -13.44
C ASP A 336 -16.36 1.23 -14.36
N VAL A 337 -16.90 0.17 -13.78
CA VAL A 337 -17.52 -0.95 -14.50
C VAL A 337 -18.72 -1.50 -13.75
N ASP A 338 -19.70 -2.05 -14.46
CA ASP A 338 -20.80 -2.77 -13.82
C ASP A 338 -20.33 -4.16 -13.38
N ILE A 339 -20.34 -4.43 -12.07
CA ILE A 339 -20.04 -5.76 -11.49
C ILE A 339 -20.91 -6.87 -12.10
N ASN A 340 -22.14 -6.56 -12.51
CA ASN A 340 -23.06 -7.55 -13.06
C ASN A 340 -22.66 -8.05 -14.46
N SER A 341 -21.77 -7.34 -15.17
CA SER A 341 -21.18 -7.83 -16.42
C SER A 341 -20.35 -9.10 -16.23
N TYR A 342 -19.87 -9.37 -15.01
CA TYR A 342 -19.06 -10.54 -14.70
C TYR A 342 -19.88 -11.81 -14.41
N LYS A 343 -21.21 -11.71 -14.24
CA LYS A 343 -22.07 -12.84 -13.84
C LYS A 343 -21.91 -14.06 -14.73
N VAL A 344 -21.86 -13.85 -16.04
CA VAL A 344 -21.74 -14.93 -17.04
C VAL A 344 -20.42 -15.68 -16.89
N ALA A 345 -19.31 -14.96 -16.71
CA ALA A 345 -18.00 -15.55 -16.46
C ALA A 345 -17.94 -16.28 -15.12
N ILE A 346 -18.52 -15.70 -14.07
CA ILE A 346 -18.54 -16.27 -12.73
C ILE A 346 -19.35 -17.56 -12.69
N ASN A 347 -20.54 -17.59 -13.31
CA ASN A 347 -21.35 -18.81 -13.39
C ASN A 347 -20.63 -19.94 -14.14
N MET A 348 -19.90 -19.61 -15.21
CA MET A 348 -19.07 -20.59 -15.91
C MET A 348 -17.99 -21.19 -14.99
N LEU A 349 -17.30 -20.36 -14.21
CA LEU A 349 -16.25 -20.82 -13.28
C LEU A 349 -16.83 -21.59 -12.07
N LEU A 350 -18.00 -21.19 -11.58
CA LEU A 350 -18.74 -21.92 -10.53
C LEU A 350 -19.13 -23.32 -11.02
N ALA A 351 -19.59 -23.45 -12.27
CA ALA A 351 -19.92 -24.74 -12.88
C ALA A 351 -18.69 -25.67 -13.05
N ARG A 352 -17.47 -25.10 -13.09
CA ARG A 352 -16.20 -25.85 -13.07
C ARG A 352 -15.75 -26.26 -11.67
N GLY A 353 -16.53 -25.97 -10.63
CA GLY A 353 -16.24 -26.35 -9.25
C GLY A 353 -15.36 -25.37 -8.47
N TYR A 354 -15.08 -24.18 -9.01
CA TYR A 354 -14.41 -23.13 -8.26
C TYR A 354 -15.36 -22.45 -7.28
N TYR A 355 -14.82 -21.97 -6.16
CA TYR A 355 -15.46 -20.96 -5.33
C TYR A 355 -15.15 -19.55 -5.87
N ALA A 356 -16.16 -18.70 -5.95
CA ALA A 356 -16.04 -17.33 -6.43
C ALA A 356 -16.04 -16.35 -5.25
N VAL A 357 -14.95 -15.61 -5.04
CA VAL A 357 -14.82 -14.68 -3.92
C VAL A 357 -14.72 -13.24 -4.43
N ARG A 358 -15.76 -12.44 -4.20
CA ARG A 358 -15.74 -11.01 -4.54
C ARG A 358 -14.93 -10.23 -3.52
N ILE A 359 -13.92 -9.48 -3.96
CA ILE A 359 -13.09 -8.66 -3.06
C ILE A 359 -13.23 -7.15 -3.32
N GLY A 360 -12.91 -6.36 -2.30
CA GLY A 360 -13.08 -4.91 -2.29
C GLY A 360 -13.37 -4.42 -0.87
N ALA A 361 -13.00 -3.17 -0.57
CA ALA A 361 -13.17 -2.62 0.78
C ALA A 361 -14.52 -1.92 0.99
N VAL A 362 -14.95 -1.17 -0.03
CA VAL A 362 -16.26 -0.51 -0.11
C VAL A 362 -16.70 -0.65 -1.55
N VAL A 363 -17.95 -1.05 -1.75
CA VAL A 363 -18.55 -1.24 -3.07
C VAL A 363 -19.85 -0.47 -3.15
N GLU A 364 -20.15 0.06 -4.33
CA GLU A 364 -21.37 0.84 -4.58
C GLU A 364 -22.54 -0.05 -4.97
N ARG A 365 -22.27 -1.12 -5.74
CA ARG A 365 -23.31 -2.03 -6.25
C ARG A 365 -23.19 -3.41 -5.62
N ALA A 366 -24.32 -3.97 -5.19
CA ALA A 366 -24.41 -5.39 -4.88
C ALA A 366 -24.27 -6.22 -6.17
N MET A 367 -23.69 -7.41 -6.05
CA MET A 367 -23.73 -8.38 -7.13
C MET A 367 -25.01 -9.19 -7.00
N ASP A 368 -25.81 -9.22 -8.04
CA ASP A 368 -27.05 -10.02 -8.06
C ASP A 368 -26.73 -11.46 -8.51
N LEU A 369 -26.18 -12.23 -7.57
CA LEU A 369 -25.81 -13.63 -7.76
C LEU A 369 -26.05 -14.41 -6.46
N SER A 370 -26.77 -15.52 -6.57
CA SER A 370 -26.99 -16.46 -5.48
C SER A 370 -26.51 -17.85 -5.90
N HIS A 371 -25.49 -18.36 -5.21
CA HIS A 371 -24.90 -19.68 -5.46
C HIS A 371 -24.18 -20.15 -4.19
N PRO A 372 -24.24 -21.44 -3.81
CA PRO A 372 -23.60 -21.94 -2.58
C PRO A 372 -22.07 -21.73 -2.55
N ASN A 373 -21.43 -21.71 -3.72
CA ASN A 373 -19.98 -21.48 -3.85
C ASN A 373 -19.62 -20.01 -4.15
N PHE A 374 -20.58 -19.08 -4.08
CA PHE A 374 -20.33 -17.65 -4.22
C PHE A 374 -20.22 -16.99 -2.85
N VAL A 375 -19.15 -16.22 -2.65
CA VAL A 375 -18.87 -15.47 -1.42
C VAL A 375 -18.68 -14.00 -1.75
N ASP A 376 -19.59 -13.15 -1.28
CA ASP A 376 -19.37 -11.70 -1.28
C ASP A 376 -18.57 -11.29 -0.03
N TYR A 377 -17.24 -11.36 -0.13
CA TYR A 377 -16.35 -10.99 0.97
C TYR A 377 -16.38 -9.48 1.29
N THR A 378 -16.86 -8.64 0.37
CA THR A 378 -17.00 -7.19 0.60
C THR A 378 -18.08 -6.86 1.64
N GLN A 379 -19.09 -7.73 1.75
CA GLN A 379 -20.19 -7.63 2.71
C GLN A 379 -20.03 -8.57 3.90
N SER A 380 -18.91 -9.31 3.99
CA SER A 380 -18.71 -10.32 5.02
C SER A 380 -18.29 -9.69 6.35
N PRO A 381 -18.85 -10.14 7.50
CA PRO A 381 -18.36 -9.74 8.82
C PRO A 381 -16.93 -10.26 9.10
N HIS A 382 -16.42 -11.18 8.28
CA HIS A 382 -15.06 -11.72 8.39
C HIS A 382 -14.03 -10.92 7.61
N ARG A 383 -14.42 -9.80 6.98
CA ARG A 383 -13.48 -8.95 6.26
C ARG A 383 -12.46 -8.31 7.20
N THR A 384 -11.19 -8.53 6.90
CA THR A 384 -10.06 -7.96 7.65
C THR A 384 -8.96 -7.46 6.71
N PRO A 385 -8.09 -6.52 7.16
CA PRO A 385 -6.93 -6.11 6.38
C PRO A 385 -6.01 -7.28 6.00
N PHE A 386 -5.91 -8.31 6.85
CA PHE A 386 -5.17 -9.52 6.53
C PHE A 386 -5.87 -10.35 5.44
N GLY A 387 -7.19 -10.53 5.54
CA GLY A 387 -7.96 -11.27 4.54
C GLY A 387 -7.91 -10.64 3.14
N ASP A 388 -7.87 -9.31 3.04
CA ASP A 388 -7.68 -8.59 1.77
C ASP A 388 -6.37 -9.01 1.06
N ILE A 389 -5.32 -9.30 1.84
CA ILE A 389 -4.03 -9.76 1.32
C ILE A 389 -4.00 -11.27 1.10
N TYR A 390 -4.51 -12.04 2.07
CA TYR A 390 -4.48 -13.49 2.03
C TYR A 390 -5.26 -14.06 0.84
N LEU A 391 -6.47 -13.56 0.58
CA LEU A 391 -7.29 -14.02 -0.55
C LEU A 391 -6.58 -13.76 -1.88
N CYS A 392 -5.94 -12.60 -2.04
CA CYS A 392 -5.10 -12.32 -3.21
C CYS A 392 -3.88 -13.26 -3.30
N ALA A 393 -3.26 -13.57 -2.16
CA ALA A 393 -2.07 -14.39 -2.10
C ALA A 393 -2.33 -15.89 -2.27
N ALA A 394 -3.54 -16.37 -2.00
CA ALA A 394 -3.88 -17.80 -1.95
C ALA A 394 -4.81 -18.28 -3.08
N CYS A 395 -5.44 -17.37 -3.83
CA CYS A 395 -6.33 -17.72 -4.93
C CYS A 395 -5.64 -18.54 -6.04
N ALA A 396 -6.45 -19.31 -6.78
CA ALA A 396 -6.00 -19.97 -8.01
C ALA A 396 -5.62 -18.92 -9.07
N PHE A 397 -6.46 -17.91 -9.24
CA PHE A 397 -6.27 -16.78 -10.15
C PHE A 397 -7.21 -15.62 -9.78
N MET A 398 -7.00 -14.47 -10.43
CA MET A 398 -7.82 -13.28 -10.30
C MET A 398 -8.44 -12.86 -11.64
N LEU A 399 -9.74 -12.55 -11.63
CA LEU A 399 -10.46 -11.93 -12.74
C LEU A 399 -10.93 -10.54 -12.31
N ALA A 400 -10.44 -9.46 -12.92
CA ALA A 400 -10.75 -8.12 -12.43
C ALA A 400 -10.81 -7.04 -13.51
N SER A 401 -11.31 -5.86 -13.16
CA SER A 401 -11.02 -4.63 -13.91
C SER A 401 -9.75 -3.97 -13.37
N SER A 402 -9.04 -3.22 -14.20
CA SER A 402 -7.80 -2.52 -13.81
C SER A 402 -8.00 -1.58 -12.61
N SER A 403 -7.39 -1.92 -11.48
CA SER A 403 -7.56 -1.23 -10.19
C SER A 403 -6.27 -1.30 -9.35
N GLY A 404 -6.32 -0.89 -8.08
CA GLY A 404 -5.15 -1.02 -7.21
C GLY A 404 -4.98 -2.44 -6.64
N ILE A 405 -6.07 -3.19 -6.49
CA ILE A 405 -6.04 -4.47 -5.76
C ILE A 405 -5.42 -5.60 -6.59
N ASP A 406 -5.49 -5.51 -7.92
CA ASP A 406 -4.82 -6.45 -8.84
C ASP A 406 -3.30 -6.56 -8.58
N SER A 407 -2.71 -5.48 -8.08
CA SER A 407 -1.28 -5.40 -7.81
C SER A 407 -0.88 -6.25 -6.60
N VAL A 408 -1.82 -6.58 -5.71
CA VAL A 408 -1.58 -7.53 -4.62
C VAL A 408 -1.55 -8.97 -5.14
N ALA A 409 -2.46 -9.37 -6.03
CA ALA A 409 -2.40 -10.68 -6.67
C ALA A 409 -1.10 -10.84 -7.49
N ARG A 410 -0.74 -9.79 -8.24
CA ARG A 410 0.52 -9.70 -9.01
C ARG A 410 1.76 -9.82 -8.12
N LEU A 411 1.77 -9.18 -6.95
CA LEU A 411 2.85 -9.27 -5.95
C LEU A 411 3.14 -10.72 -5.52
N PHE A 412 2.10 -11.56 -5.44
CA PHE A 412 2.23 -13.00 -5.13
C PHE A 412 2.34 -13.89 -6.37
N ARG A 413 2.53 -13.29 -7.56
CA ARG A 413 2.63 -13.97 -8.86
C ARG A 413 1.42 -14.86 -9.17
N ARG A 414 0.23 -14.45 -8.73
CA ARG A 414 -1.01 -15.15 -9.09
C ARG A 414 -1.41 -14.85 -10.53
N PRO A 415 -1.87 -15.84 -11.31
CA PRO A 415 -2.45 -15.61 -12.62
C PRO A 415 -3.57 -14.58 -12.54
N LEU A 416 -3.60 -13.67 -13.51
CA LEU A 416 -4.48 -12.51 -13.52
C LEU A 416 -5.04 -12.34 -14.93
N ALA A 417 -6.32 -11.95 -15.02
CA ALA A 417 -6.93 -11.43 -16.22
C ALA A 417 -7.63 -10.11 -15.92
N CYS A 418 -7.30 -9.06 -16.68
CA CYS A 418 -7.86 -7.74 -16.53
C CYS A 418 -8.80 -7.36 -17.68
N THR A 419 -10.08 -7.13 -17.39
CA THR A 419 -11.04 -6.62 -18.37
C THR A 419 -11.15 -5.11 -18.28
N ASN A 420 -11.84 -4.50 -19.25
CA ASN A 420 -12.24 -3.10 -19.23
C ASN A 420 -11.05 -2.15 -19.05
N VAL A 421 -9.92 -2.50 -19.66
CA VAL A 421 -8.67 -1.81 -19.46
C VAL A 421 -8.64 -0.49 -20.23
N VAL A 422 -8.45 0.61 -19.50
CA VAL A 422 -8.15 1.96 -20.00
C VAL A 422 -7.37 2.77 -18.95
N PRO A 423 -6.45 3.68 -19.34
CA PRO A 423 -5.97 3.92 -20.70
C PRO A 423 -4.98 2.85 -21.18
N LEU A 424 -4.93 2.64 -22.49
CA LEU A 424 -4.16 1.54 -23.12
C LEU A 424 -2.64 1.75 -23.03
N GLY A 425 -2.14 2.98 -23.07
CA GLY A 425 -0.70 3.25 -23.08
C GLY A 425 0.04 2.80 -21.81
N SER A 426 -0.68 2.62 -20.70
CA SER A 426 -0.09 2.16 -19.43
C SER A 426 0.11 0.64 -19.33
N MET A 427 -0.39 -0.12 -20.31
CA MET A 427 -0.53 -1.57 -20.21
C MET A 427 0.72 -2.35 -20.60
N ARG A 428 1.52 -1.82 -21.52
CA ARG A 428 2.78 -2.44 -21.94
C ARG A 428 3.77 -2.61 -20.78
N GLU A 429 3.63 -1.81 -19.72
CA GLU A 429 4.53 -1.78 -18.56
C GLU A 429 3.89 -2.43 -17.32
N LYS A 430 2.79 -3.17 -17.48
CA LYS A 430 2.10 -3.86 -16.38
C LYS A 430 1.98 -5.35 -16.72
N PRO A 431 2.69 -6.25 -16.02
CA PRO A 431 2.55 -7.68 -16.25
C PRO A 431 1.24 -8.18 -15.64
N LEU A 432 0.15 -8.06 -16.42
CA LEU A 432 -1.19 -8.43 -16.00
C LEU A 432 -1.55 -9.89 -16.33
N GLY A 433 -0.67 -10.64 -16.98
CA GLY A 433 -0.99 -11.96 -17.51
C GLY A 433 -1.85 -11.83 -18.77
N LEU A 434 -3.17 -11.72 -18.59
CA LEU A 434 -4.14 -11.49 -19.66
C LEU A 434 -4.85 -10.14 -19.50
N PHE A 435 -5.26 -9.53 -20.61
CA PHE A 435 -6.17 -8.39 -20.55
C PHE A 435 -7.05 -8.22 -21.80
N ILE A 436 -8.13 -7.45 -21.66
CA ILE A 436 -8.90 -6.89 -22.80
C ILE A 436 -9.21 -5.42 -22.52
N PRO A 437 -9.02 -4.51 -23.51
CA PRO A 437 -9.31 -3.09 -23.35
C PRO A 437 -10.81 -2.79 -23.51
N LYS A 438 -11.24 -1.63 -23.00
CA LYS A 438 -12.51 -1.02 -23.45
C LYS A 438 -12.36 -0.60 -24.92
N ARG A 439 -13.45 -0.68 -25.67
CA ARG A 439 -13.49 -0.12 -27.04
C ARG A 439 -13.82 1.36 -26.96
N THR A 440 -13.08 2.20 -27.67
CA THR A 440 -13.26 3.65 -27.62
C THR A 440 -14.05 4.12 -28.83
N TYR A 441 -15.28 4.57 -28.63
CA TYR A 441 -16.14 5.11 -29.68
C TYR A 441 -15.87 6.61 -29.85
N SER A 442 -15.58 7.02 -31.08
CA SER A 442 -15.43 8.44 -31.44
C SER A 442 -16.77 8.98 -31.92
N GLN A 443 -17.36 9.91 -31.16
CA GLN A 443 -18.56 10.61 -31.58
C GLN A 443 -18.35 11.48 -32.83
N PRO A 444 -17.19 12.15 -33.03
CA PRO A 444 -16.89 12.84 -34.27
C PRO A 444 -16.83 11.92 -35.48
N LEU A 445 -16.15 10.77 -35.37
CA LEU A 445 -15.94 9.84 -36.49
C LEU A 445 -17.08 8.82 -36.67
N LYS A 446 -18.03 8.76 -35.73
CA LYS A 446 -19.16 7.81 -35.71
C LYS A 446 -18.75 6.34 -35.84
N ARG A 447 -17.60 5.99 -35.25
CA ARG A 447 -17.06 4.62 -35.24
C ARG A 447 -16.17 4.40 -34.02
N PHE A 448 -15.86 3.13 -33.76
CA PHE A 448 -14.78 2.80 -32.85
C PHE A 448 -13.42 3.20 -33.45
N LEU A 449 -12.54 3.71 -32.60
CA LEU A 449 -11.14 3.96 -32.94
C LEU A 449 -10.40 2.63 -33.07
N THR A 450 -9.48 2.55 -34.02
CA THR A 450 -8.52 1.45 -34.05
C THR A 450 -7.49 1.62 -32.93
N TYR A 451 -6.83 0.52 -32.55
CA TYR A 451 -5.76 0.57 -31.55
C TYR A 451 -4.56 1.37 -32.04
N ASP A 452 -4.33 1.47 -33.35
CA ASP A 452 -3.30 2.35 -33.91
C ASP A 452 -3.62 3.83 -33.60
N GLU A 453 -4.87 4.25 -33.84
CA GLU A 453 -5.34 5.60 -33.51
C GLU A 453 -5.28 5.90 -32.01
N ILE A 454 -5.54 4.90 -31.16
CA ILE A 454 -5.46 5.06 -29.70
C ILE A 454 -4.01 5.15 -29.25
N VAL A 455 -3.14 4.21 -29.66
CA VAL A 455 -1.76 4.09 -29.19
C VAL A 455 -0.90 5.25 -29.68
N ASN A 456 -1.11 5.69 -30.93
CA ASN A 456 -0.36 6.78 -31.56
C ASN A 456 -1.09 8.14 -31.48
N GLY A 457 -2.30 8.18 -30.91
CA GLY A 457 -3.06 9.39 -30.64
C GLY A 457 -2.96 9.87 -29.19
N PRO A 458 -3.59 11.01 -28.88
CA PRO A 458 -3.51 11.59 -27.54
C PRO A 458 -4.20 10.72 -26.47
N SER A 459 -5.23 9.95 -26.86
CA SER A 459 -5.96 9.03 -25.96
C SER A 459 -5.12 7.87 -25.39
N THR A 460 -3.89 7.67 -25.89
CA THR A 460 -2.92 6.72 -25.34
C THR A 460 -2.67 6.91 -23.84
N GLN A 461 -2.76 8.17 -23.37
CA GLN A 461 -2.44 8.57 -21.99
C GLN A 461 -3.53 9.44 -21.34
N TYR A 462 -4.80 9.26 -21.70
CA TYR A 462 -5.89 9.93 -20.98
C TYR A 462 -6.12 9.31 -19.60
N PHE A 463 -5.76 10.06 -18.56
CA PHE A 463 -5.87 9.67 -17.16
C PHE A 463 -7.09 10.30 -16.47
N ARG A 464 -7.82 11.14 -17.19
CA ARG A 464 -8.99 11.89 -16.73
C ARG A 464 -10.14 11.72 -17.72
N ALA A 465 -11.35 11.57 -17.20
CA ALA A 465 -12.56 11.47 -18.01
C ALA A 465 -12.82 12.74 -18.84
N GLU A 466 -12.43 13.91 -18.31
CA GLU A 466 -12.56 15.18 -19.02
C GLU A 466 -11.76 15.20 -20.34
N GLU A 467 -10.65 14.46 -20.44
CA GLU A 467 -9.84 14.35 -21.66
C GLU A 467 -10.57 13.55 -22.75
N TYR A 468 -11.24 12.46 -22.36
CA TYR A 468 -12.08 11.70 -23.29
C TYR A 468 -13.28 12.52 -23.75
N GLU A 469 -13.93 13.24 -22.84
CA GLU A 469 -15.09 14.07 -23.14
C GLU A 469 -14.75 15.24 -24.08
N ALA A 470 -13.60 15.89 -23.87
CA ALA A 470 -13.12 16.97 -24.73
C ALA A 470 -12.95 16.55 -26.20
N ASP A 471 -12.54 15.30 -26.44
CA ASP A 471 -12.37 14.74 -27.78
C ASP A 471 -13.61 14.00 -28.31
N GLY A 472 -14.73 14.02 -27.56
CA GLY A 472 -15.94 13.28 -27.92
C GLY A 472 -15.73 11.76 -27.96
N LEU A 473 -14.87 11.22 -27.09
CA LEU A 473 -14.56 9.80 -26.98
C LEU A 473 -15.34 9.15 -25.83
N VAL A 474 -15.91 7.97 -26.09
CA VAL A 474 -16.66 7.19 -25.11
C VAL A 474 -16.04 5.81 -24.98
N CYS A 475 -15.67 5.40 -23.75
CA CYS A 475 -15.14 4.07 -23.49
C CYS A 475 -16.27 3.08 -23.21
N HIS A 476 -16.48 2.11 -24.09
CA HIS A 476 -17.49 1.06 -23.96
C HIS A 476 -16.95 -0.12 -23.15
N GLU A 477 -17.72 -0.54 -22.14
CA GLU A 477 -17.40 -1.74 -21.36
C GLU A 477 -17.38 -3.00 -22.23
N ASN A 478 -16.58 -3.97 -21.80
CA ASN A 478 -16.59 -5.29 -22.43
C ASN A 478 -17.92 -6.00 -22.16
N SER A 479 -18.40 -6.75 -23.15
CA SER A 479 -19.64 -7.51 -22.96
C SER A 479 -19.45 -8.67 -21.97
N PRO A 480 -20.52 -9.17 -21.34
CA PRO A 480 -20.43 -10.36 -20.48
C PRO A 480 -19.78 -11.58 -21.17
N GLU A 481 -19.99 -11.72 -22.48
CA GLU A 481 -19.43 -12.78 -23.30
C GLU A 481 -17.93 -12.59 -23.55
N GLU A 482 -17.46 -11.36 -23.79
CA GLU A 482 -16.04 -11.02 -23.89
C GLU A 482 -15.32 -11.31 -22.56
N ILE A 483 -15.95 -10.95 -21.43
CA ILE A 483 -15.43 -11.24 -20.08
C ILE A 483 -15.39 -12.76 -19.83
N ARG A 484 -16.44 -13.50 -20.22
CA ARG A 484 -16.49 -14.97 -20.13
C ARG A 484 -15.39 -15.61 -20.97
N ALA A 485 -15.17 -15.16 -22.20
CA ALA A 485 -14.15 -15.69 -23.09
C ALA A 485 -12.73 -15.47 -22.54
N LEU A 486 -12.47 -14.30 -21.94
CA LEU A 486 -11.19 -14.04 -21.26
C LEU A 486 -11.00 -14.94 -20.03
N ALA A 487 -12.05 -15.13 -19.23
CA ALA A 487 -12.02 -16.00 -18.06
C ALA A 487 -11.79 -17.48 -18.44
N GLU A 488 -12.39 -17.92 -19.55
CA GLU A 488 -12.21 -19.23 -20.16
C GLU A 488 -10.75 -19.44 -20.60
N GLU A 489 -10.15 -18.46 -21.29
CA GLU A 489 -8.72 -18.51 -21.64
C GLU A 489 -7.83 -18.54 -20.39
N LEU A 490 -8.12 -17.72 -19.37
CA LEU A 490 -7.37 -17.69 -18.12
C LEU A 490 -7.36 -19.07 -17.46
N VAL A 491 -8.53 -19.69 -17.26
CA VAL A 491 -8.63 -20.97 -16.56
C VAL A 491 -7.96 -22.09 -17.36
N GLN A 492 -8.13 -22.14 -18.68
CA GLN A 492 -7.44 -23.11 -19.53
C GLN A 492 -5.92 -22.96 -19.44
N ARG A 493 -5.39 -21.73 -19.38
CA ARG A 493 -3.94 -21.50 -19.20
C ARG A 493 -3.46 -21.95 -17.82
N VAL A 494 -4.22 -21.68 -16.77
CA VAL A 494 -3.90 -22.12 -15.40
C VAL A 494 -3.90 -23.64 -15.29
N GLU A 495 -4.84 -24.31 -15.96
CA GLU A 495 -4.98 -25.76 -15.98
C GLU A 495 -4.02 -26.46 -16.97
N GLY A 496 -3.26 -25.69 -17.76
CA GLY A 496 -2.36 -26.24 -18.79
C GLY A 496 -3.07 -26.82 -20.01
N ALA A 497 -4.37 -26.54 -20.16
CA ALA A 497 -5.22 -26.99 -21.26
C ALA A 497 -5.29 -25.99 -22.44
N TRP A 498 -4.69 -24.81 -22.31
CA TRP A 498 -4.69 -23.81 -23.37
C TRP A 498 -3.75 -24.19 -24.52
N GLU A 499 -4.32 -24.33 -25.71
CA GLU A 499 -3.58 -24.52 -26.95
C GLU A 499 -3.58 -23.21 -27.76
N THR A 500 -2.41 -22.59 -27.93
CA THR A 500 -2.31 -21.38 -28.75
C THR A 500 -2.33 -21.73 -30.24
N LYS A 501 -3.21 -21.10 -31.01
CA LYS A 501 -3.26 -21.26 -32.47
C LYS A 501 -2.26 -20.33 -33.15
N PRO A 502 -1.71 -20.71 -34.33
CA PRO A 502 -0.84 -19.81 -35.10
C PRO A 502 -1.46 -18.45 -35.42
N GLU A 503 -2.78 -18.42 -35.66
CA GLU A 503 -3.54 -17.19 -35.86
C GLU A 503 -3.52 -16.27 -34.63
N ASP A 504 -3.63 -16.85 -33.42
CA ASP A 504 -3.61 -16.07 -32.17
C ASP A 504 -2.25 -15.37 -31.99
N GLU A 505 -1.13 -16.04 -32.32
CA GLU A 505 0.20 -15.42 -32.26
C GLU A 505 0.39 -14.34 -33.33
N ALA A 506 -0.17 -14.52 -34.53
CA ALA A 506 -0.13 -13.51 -35.58
C ALA A 506 -0.88 -12.23 -35.16
N LEU A 507 -2.09 -12.38 -34.59
CA LEU A 507 -2.89 -11.25 -34.11
C LEU A 507 -2.23 -10.54 -32.91
N GLN A 508 -1.61 -11.30 -32.00
CA GLN A 508 -0.82 -10.74 -30.89
C GLN A 508 0.36 -9.91 -31.39
N ALA A 509 1.13 -10.46 -32.34
CA ALA A 509 2.26 -9.75 -32.93
C ALA A 509 1.80 -8.47 -33.64
N GLN A 510 0.66 -8.52 -34.35
CA GLN A 510 0.07 -7.34 -34.97
C GLN A 510 -0.31 -6.28 -33.94
N PHE A 511 -0.98 -6.65 -32.85
CA PHE A 511 -1.35 -5.73 -31.78
C PHE A 511 -0.13 -5.06 -31.14
N TRP A 512 0.90 -5.84 -30.77
CA TRP A 512 2.08 -5.28 -30.10
C TRP A 512 2.96 -4.43 -31.00
N LYS A 513 2.92 -4.66 -32.33
CA LYS A 513 3.63 -3.83 -33.31
C LYS A 513 3.10 -2.39 -33.37
N LEU A 514 1.88 -2.13 -32.89
CA LEU A 514 1.30 -0.79 -32.82
C LEU A 514 2.03 0.10 -31.80
N PHE A 515 2.70 -0.49 -30.80
CA PHE A 515 3.44 0.24 -29.78
C PHE A 515 4.88 0.47 -30.23
N SER A 516 5.37 1.70 -30.08
CA SER A 516 6.77 2.07 -30.37
C SER A 516 7.80 1.28 -29.54
N THR A 517 7.39 0.78 -28.37
CA THR A 517 8.18 -0.12 -27.54
C THR A 517 7.26 -1.22 -27.02
N PRO A 518 7.24 -2.40 -27.65
CA PRO A 518 6.46 -3.54 -27.15
C PRO A 518 7.07 -4.05 -25.82
N PRO A 519 6.30 -4.81 -25.01
CA PRO A 519 6.82 -5.43 -23.80
C PRO A 519 8.00 -6.34 -24.11
N GLU A 520 9.06 -6.31 -23.27
CA GLU A 520 10.21 -7.21 -23.40
C GLU A 520 9.80 -8.69 -23.38
N ASN A 521 8.75 -9.02 -22.61
CA ASN A 521 8.15 -10.34 -22.58
C ASN A 521 6.63 -10.28 -22.73
N GLN A 522 6.16 -10.50 -23.96
CA GLN A 522 4.74 -10.46 -24.30
C GLN A 522 3.94 -11.56 -23.59
N ASN A 523 4.56 -12.65 -23.10
CA ASN A 523 3.84 -13.70 -22.37
C ASN A 523 3.33 -13.26 -21.00
N PHE A 524 3.82 -12.14 -20.46
CA PHE A 524 3.39 -11.61 -19.16
C PHE A 524 2.34 -10.49 -19.28
N CYS A 525 1.99 -10.10 -20.50
CA CYS A 525 0.90 -9.18 -20.79
C CYS A 525 0.38 -9.51 -22.19
N ARG A 526 -0.64 -10.38 -22.27
CA ARG A 526 -1.26 -10.82 -23.52
C ARG A 526 -2.67 -10.26 -23.60
N ILE A 527 -3.07 -9.75 -24.77
CA ILE A 527 -4.47 -9.42 -25.01
C ILE A 527 -5.26 -10.73 -25.27
N GLY A 528 -6.51 -10.84 -24.82
CA GLY A 528 -7.30 -12.07 -24.97
C GLY A 528 -7.40 -12.53 -26.43
N ALA A 529 -7.14 -13.81 -26.69
CA ALA A 529 -7.10 -14.38 -28.04
C ALA A 529 -8.46 -14.30 -28.75
N ASP A 530 -9.53 -14.66 -28.02
CA ASP A 530 -10.89 -14.57 -28.54
C ASP A 530 -11.31 -13.13 -28.86
N PHE A 531 -10.88 -12.19 -28.01
CA PHE A 531 -11.13 -10.78 -28.20
C PHE A 531 -10.46 -10.25 -29.47
N LEU A 532 -9.21 -10.63 -29.74
CA LEU A 532 -8.52 -10.27 -30.99
C LEU A 532 -9.21 -10.87 -32.22
N ARG A 533 -9.55 -12.17 -32.19
CA ARG A 533 -10.24 -12.86 -33.31
C ARG A 533 -11.57 -12.21 -33.66
N ASN A 534 -12.29 -11.69 -32.67
CA ASN A 534 -13.60 -11.06 -32.84
C ASN A 534 -13.55 -9.54 -33.09
N ASN A 535 -12.37 -8.91 -33.02
CA ASN A 535 -12.20 -7.47 -33.28
C ASN A 535 -11.01 -7.18 -34.23
N PRO A 536 -10.87 -7.88 -35.38
CA PRO A 536 -9.74 -7.69 -36.27
C PRO A 536 -9.72 -6.28 -36.91
N ASP A 537 -10.88 -5.65 -37.05
CA ASP A 537 -11.05 -4.31 -37.60
C ASP A 537 -10.47 -3.21 -36.70
N LEU A 538 -10.25 -3.51 -35.41
CA LEU A 538 -9.60 -2.60 -34.46
C LEU A 538 -8.06 -2.66 -34.53
N LEU A 539 -7.46 -3.64 -35.21
CA LEU A 539 -6.01 -3.82 -35.30
C LEU A 539 -5.35 -3.10 -36.50
N GLY A 540 -6.14 -2.35 -37.28
CA GLY A 540 -5.72 -1.72 -38.53
C GLY A 540 -5.25 -0.26 -38.41
N ALA A 541 -4.65 0.22 -39.51
CA ALA A 541 -4.28 1.62 -39.73
C ALA A 541 -5.50 2.57 -39.63
N PRO A 542 -5.31 3.89 -39.48
CA PRO A 542 -6.40 4.83 -39.33
C PRO A 542 -7.34 4.73 -40.53
N ARG A 543 -8.63 4.53 -40.27
CA ARG A 543 -9.62 4.50 -41.35
C ARG A 543 -9.87 5.95 -41.79
N PRO A 544 -9.84 6.26 -43.10
CA PRO A 544 -10.21 7.58 -43.59
C PRO A 544 -11.56 7.99 -43.00
N SER A 545 -11.70 9.25 -42.59
CA SER A 545 -13.02 9.77 -42.25
C SER A 545 -13.86 9.73 -43.52
N GLU A 546 -14.90 8.90 -43.58
CA GLU A 546 -15.96 9.14 -44.54
C GLU A 546 -16.53 10.54 -44.26
N PRO A 547 -16.63 11.42 -45.26
CA PRO A 547 -17.26 12.71 -45.05
C PRO A 547 -18.68 12.45 -44.50
N PRO A 548 -19.12 13.19 -43.48
CA PRO A 548 -20.49 13.03 -42.99
C PRO A 548 -21.45 13.17 -44.17
N GLU A 549 -22.38 12.23 -44.31
CA GLU A 549 -23.46 12.35 -45.29
C GLU A 549 -24.03 13.76 -45.21
N PRO A 550 -24.14 14.49 -46.32
CA PRO A 550 -24.67 15.84 -46.29
C PRO A 550 -26.09 15.78 -45.73
N LEU A 551 -26.23 16.27 -44.50
CA LEU A 551 -27.52 16.51 -43.86
C LEU A 551 -28.38 17.28 -44.86
N GLN A 552 -29.46 16.65 -45.32
CA GLN A 552 -30.47 17.31 -46.14
C GLN A 552 -30.92 18.56 -45.40
N GLN A 553 -30.51 19.72 -45.93
CA GLN A 553 -30.91 21.02 -45.40
C GLN A 553 -32.44 21.10 -45.44
N HIS A 554 -33.04 21.01 -44.27
CA HIS A 554 -34.42 21.38 -44.05
C HIS A 554 -34.51 22.57 -43.12
N ARG A 555 -34.82 23.71 -43.75
CA ARG A 555 -35.41 24.94 -43.20
C ARG A 555 -34.50 25.77 -42.30
N LYS A 556 -34.63 27.10 -42.22
CA LYS A 556 -35.26 28.17 -43.00
C LYS A 556 -34.60 29.42 -42.43
N SER A 557 -34.26 30.36 -43.30
CA SER A 557 -33.91 31.75 -42.99
C SER A 557 -34.80 32.34 -41.91
N HIS A 558 -34.22 32.96 -40.87
CA HIS A 558 -34.79 34.11 -40.15
C HIS A 558 -33.67 35.00 -39.60
N ASN A 559 -33.45 36.09 -40.34
CA ASN A 559 -33.15 37.47 -39.93
C ASN A 559 -32.09 37.78 -38.86
N ASP A 560 -31.03 38.44 -39.35
CA ASP A 560 -30.51 39.74 -38.92
C ASP A 560 -31.06 40.31 -37.60
N VAL A 561 -30.17 40.52 -36.62
CA VAL A 561 -30.01 41.79 -35.88
C VAL A 561 -28.54 41.93 -35.46
N ASN A 562 -27.83 42.88 -36.09
CA ASN A 562 -26.63 43.52 -35.55
C ASN A 562 -27.00 44.35 -34.31
N PHE A 563 -26.15 44.42 -33.29
CA PHE A 563 -25.58 45.69 -32.76
C PHE A 563 -24.65 45.43 -31.57
N SER A 564 -23.46 46.06 -31.67
CA SER A 564 -22.47 46.44 -30.63
C SER A 564 -21.81 45.37 -29.76
#